data_AF-A0A3C0C7S2-F1
#
_entry.id   AF-A0A3C0C7S2-F1
#
_cell.length_a   1.000
_cell.length_b   1.000
_cell.length_c   1.000
_cell.angle_alpha   90.00
_cell.angle_beta   90.00
_cell.angle_gamma   90.00
#
_symmetry.space_group_name_H-M   'P 1'
#
loop_
_entity.id
_entity.type
_entity.pdbx_description
1 polymer ?
#
loop_
_entity_poly.entity_id
_entity_poly.type
_entity_poly.pdbx_seq_one_letter_code
_entity_poly.pdbx_strand_id
1 'polypeptide(L)' 'MASDRARKIFAGVVKLCKSVDMKVICEGVKNAEQEKMLLSTGCNYGQGYMFSKPMPMHLFLNMLDRQQAAISRHQAQKMP' A
#
# COMPACT_ATOMS: atom_id res chain seq x y z
N MET A 1 -0.35 1.08 19.51
CA MET A 1 -0.58 -0.25 18.91
C MET A 1 -2.08 -0.47 18.76
N ALA A 2 -2.55 -0.99 17.62
CA ALA A 2 -3.94 -1.46 17.53
C ALA A 2 -4.13 -2.63 18.51
N SER A 3 -5.31 -2.75 19.13
CA SER A 3 -5.60 -3.84 20.07
C SER A 3 -5.50 -5.21 19.38
N ASP A 4 -5.19 -6.26 20.14
CA ASP A 4 -5.09 -7.62 19.59
C ASP A 4 -6.39 -8.08 18.93
N ARG A 5 -7.54 -7.59 19.44
CA ARG A 5 -8.86 -7.83 18.83
C ARG A 5 -8.94 -7.20 17.44
N ALA A 6 -8.52 -5.94 17.29
CA ALA A 6 -8.54 -5.27 15.99
C ALA A 6 -7.62 -5.97 14.98
N ARG A 7 -6.44 -6.42 15.41
CA ARG A 7 -5.50 -7.17 14.55
C ARG A 7 -6.11 -8.49 14.07
N LYS A 8 -6.80 -9.24 14.96
CA LYS A 8 -7.48 -10.50 14.60
C LYS A 8 -8.63 -10.29 13.62
N ILE A 9 -9.45 -9.26 13.84
CA ILE A 9 -10.55 -8.90 12.93
C ILE A 9 -9.99 -8.57 11.55
N PHE A 10 -8.98 -7.69 11.49
CA PHE A 10 -8.35 -7.29 10.24
C PHE A 10 -7.77 -8.50 9.47
N ALA A 11 -7.01 -9.36 10.13
CA ALA A 11 -6.47 -10.58 9.51
C ALA A 11 -7.58 -11.52 8.99
N GLY A 12 -8.69 -11.65 9.72
CA GLY A 12 -9.86 -12.44 9.31
C GLY A 12 -10.52 -11.87 8.05
N VAL A 13 -10.72 -10.54 7.99
CA VAL A 13 -11.29 -9.86 6.82
C VAL A 13 -10.38 -10.04 5.59
N VAL A 14 -9.07 -9.82 5.74
CA VAL A 14 -8.11 -10.01 4.64
C VAL A 14 -8.15 -11.45 4.13
N LYS A 15 -8.19 -12.44 5.03
CA LYS A 15 -8.30 -13.86 4.66
C LYS A 15 -9.60 -14.17 3.91
N LEU A 16 -10.73 -13.62 4.38
CA LEU A 16 -12.03 -13.80 3.74
C LEU A 16 -12.04 -13.23 2.32
N CYS A 17 -11.64 -11.97 2.15
CA CYS A 17 -11.60 -11.32 0.83
C CYS A 17 -10.69 -12.09 -0.15
N LYS A 18 -9.54 -12.58 0.31
CA LYS A 18 -8.66 -13.40 -0.52
C LYS A 18 -9.27 -14.73 -0.95
N SER A 19 -10.09 -15.35 -0.10
CA SER A 19 -10.74 -16.62 -0.43
C SER A 19 -11.80 -16.50 -1.55
N VAL A 20 -12.19 -15.27 -1.88
CA VAL A 20 -13.12 -14.94 -2.97
C VAL A 20 -12.45 -14.06 -4.04
N ASP A 21 -11.13 -14.13 -4.16
CA ASP A 21 -10.31 -13.41 -5.14
C ASP A 21 -10.49 -11.88 -5.16
N MET A 22 -10.91 -11.30 -4.04
CA MET A 22 -11.03 -9.85 -3.89
C MET A 22 -9.70 -9.21 -3.46
N LYS A 23 -9.38 -8.08 -4.09
CA LYS A 23 -8.30 -7.20 -3.65
C LYS A 23 -8.74 -6.40 -2.42
N VAL A 24 -7.83 -6.22 -1.48
CA VAL A 24 -8.05 -5.43 -0.25
C VAL A 24 -7.11 -4.24 -0.24
N ILE A 25 -7.65 -3.05 -0.03
CA ILE A 25 -6.90 -1.83 0.25
C ILE A 25 -7.17 -1.41 1.71
N CYS A 26 -6.10 -1.16 2.47
CA CYS A 26 -6.22 -0.62 3.81
C CYS A 26 -5.97 0.89 3.80
N GLU A 27 -6.99 1.66 4.18
CA GLU A 27 -6.92 3.12 4.27
C GLU A 27 -6.46 3.60 5.65
N GLY A 28 -5.84 4.79 5.69
CA GLY A 28 -5.41 5.44 6.92
C GLY A 28 -4.04 4.99 7.46
N VAL A 29 -3.15 4.45 6.61
CA VAL A 29 -1.78 4.07 7.01
C VAL A 29 -0.95 5.33 7.29
N LYS A 30 -0.42 5.46 8.51
CA LYS A 30 0.31 6.65 8.99
C LYS A 30 1.80 6.40 9.24
N ASN A 31 2.22 5.14 9.41
CA ASN A 31 3.61 4.81 9.69
C ASN A 31 4.01 3.41 9.19
N ALA A 32 5.32 3.15 9.19
CA ALA A 32 5.92 1.89 8.71
C ALA A 32 5.51 0.66 9.52
N GLU A 33 5.15 0.83 10.79
CA GLU A 33 4.70 -0.28 11.62
C GLU A 33 3.31 -0.79 11.20
N GLN A 34 2.42 0.13 10.84
CA GLN A 34 1.13 -0.22 10.25
C GLN A 34 1.32 -0.91 8.90
N GLU A 35 2.18 -0.37 8.02
CA GLU A 35 2.54 -1.02 6.75
C GLU A 35 3.05 -2.46 6.95
N LYS A 36 3.98 -2.67 7.90
CA LYS A 36 4.50 -4.01 8.22
C LYS A 36 3.39 -4.98 8.65
N MET A 37 2.41 -4.47 9.40
CA MET A 37 1.23 -5.26 9.81
C MET A 37 0.33 -5.60 8.62
N LEU A 38 0.10 -4.66 7.70
CA LEU A 38 -0.66 -4.92 6.46
C LEU A 38 -0.01 -6.05 5.66
N LEU A 39 1.30 -5.92 5.40
CA LEU A 39 2.07 -6.90 4.64
C LEU A 39 2.07 -8.28 5.31
N SER A 40 2.15 -8.36 6.64
CA SER A 40 2.15 -9.66 7.35
C SER A 40 0.81 -10.39 7.31
N THR A 41 -0.30 -9.67 7.13
CA THR A 41 -1.62 -10.28 6.84
C THR A 41 -1.83 -10.59 5.35
N GLY A 42 -0.88 -10.17 4.51
CA GLY A 42 -0.93 -10.26 3.06
C GLY A 42 -1.87 -9.24 2.42
N CYS A 43 -2.23 -8.16 3.12
CA CYS A 43 -2.83 -7.00 2.51
C CYS A 43 -1.73 -6.20 1.78
N ASN A 44 -1.77 -6.24 0.44
CA ASN A 44 -0.69 -5.70 -0.39
C ASN A 44 -0.95 -4.28 -0.89
N TYR A 45 -2.11 -3.69 -0.57
CA TYR A 45 -2.47 -2.33 -0.96
C TYR A 45 -2.78 -1.50 0.28
N GLY A 46 -2.22 -0.29 0.32
CA GLY A 46 -2.43 0.66 1.40
C GLY A 46 -2.57 2.08 0.88
N GLN A 47 -3.36 2.89 1.59
CA GLN A 47 -3.48 4.32 1.36
C GLN A 47 -3.35 5.04 2.70
N GLY A 48 -2.63 6.17 2.72
CA GLY A 48 -2.55 7.02 3.89
C GLY A 48 -1.33 7.91 3.89
N TYR A 49 -1.22 8.74 4.94
CA TYR A 49 -0.20 9.78 5.06
C TYR A 49 1.23 9.24 5.15
N MET A 50 1.41 7.95 5.45
CA MET A 50 2.71 7.29 5.34
C MET A 50 3.25 7.34 3.91
N PHE A 51 2.37 7.16 2.92
CA PHE A 51 2.73 7.18 1.51
C PHE A 51 2.69 8.60 0.95
N SER A 52 1.54 9.27 1.12
CA SER A 52 1.37 10.65 0.70
C SER A 52 0.11 11.28 1.30
N LYS A 53 0.11 12.61 1.40
CA LYS A 53 -1.09 13.38 1.74
C LYS A 53 -1.94 13.63 0.48
N PRO A 54 -3.25 13.90 0.62
CA PRO A 54 -4.04 14.47 -0.46
C PRO A 54 -3.33 15.69 -1.06
N MET A 55 -3.30 15.77 -2.38
CA MET A 55 -2.58 16.81 -3.10
C MET A 55 -3.35 17.30 -4.32
N PRO A 56 -3.11 18.54 -4.77
CA PRO A 56 -3.61 19.03 -6.04
C PRO A 56 -3.17 18.16 -7.23
N MET A 57 -4.01 18.12 -8.25
CA MET A 57 -3.80 17.32 -9.47
C MET A 57 -2.42 17.54 -10.11
N HIS A 58 -1.97 18.79 -10.22
CA HIS A 58 -0.67 19.08 -10.84
C HIS A 58 0.52 18.47 -10.06
N LEU A 59 0.45 18.41 -8.73
CA LEU A 59 1.48 17.75 -7.92
C LEU A 59 1.43 16.23 -8.10
N PHE A 60 0.23 15.68 -8.22
CA PHE A 60 0.03 14.25 -8.48
C PHE A 60 0.60 13.85 -9.84
N LEU A 61 0.33 14.61 -10.90
CA LEU A 61 0.91 14.37 -12.23
C LEU A 61 2.45 14.43 -12.19
N ASN A 62 3.02 15.45 -11.54
CA ASN A 62 4.48 15.53 -11.34
C ASN A 62 5.06 14.36 -10.53
N MET A 63 4.26 13.75 -9.65
CA MET A 63 4.67 12.57 -8.88
C MET A 63 4.63 11.32 -9.77
N LEU A 64 3.58 11.15 -10.58
CA LEU A 64 3.45 10.05 -11.53
C LEU A 64 4.56 10.05 -12.57
N ASP A 65 4.88 11.21 -13.16
CA ASP A 65 5.95 11.32 -14.16
C ASP A 65 7.30 10.89 -13.57
N ARG A 66 7.59 11.32 -12.34
CA ARG A 66 8.81 10.92 -11.61
C ARG A 66 8.84 9.43 -11.32
N GLN A 67 7.72 8.82 -10.92
CA GLN A 67 7.63 7.39 -10.69
C GLN A 67 7.83 6.59 -11.99
N GLN A 68 7.21 7.01 -13.08
CA GLN A 68 7.34 6.35 -14.38
C GLN A 68 8.79 6.37 -14.87
N ALA A 69 9.46 7.51 -14.76
CA ALA A 69 10.87 7.65 -15.12
C ALA A 69 11.77 6.74 -14.26
N ALA A 70 11.50 6.62 -12.95
CA ALA A 70 12.25 5.73 -12.06
C ALA A 70 12.07 4.25 -12.42
N ILE A 71 10.83 3.84 -12.74
CA ILE A 71 10.53 2.46 -13.17
C ILE A 71 11.24 2.13 -14.48
N SER A 72 11.15 3.01 -15.49
CA SER A 72 11.80 2.80 -16.78
C SER A 72 13.33 2.68 -16.66
N ARG A 73 13.97 3.46 -15.78
CA ARG A 73 15.42 3.34 -15.50
C ARG A 73 15.76 2.01 -14.86
N HIS A 74 14.99 1.55 -13.88
CA HIS A 74 15.21 0.27 -13.20
C HIS A 74 15.01 -0.93 -14.12
N GLN A 75 14.08 -0.82 -15.08
CA GLN A 75 13.87 -1.84 -16.12
C GLN A 75 15.01 -1.85 -17.14
N ALA A 76 15.47 -0.68 -17.59
CA ALA A 76 16.59 -0.57 -18.52
C ALA A 76 17.91 -1.09 -17.91
N GLN A 77 18.12 -0.93 -16.61
CA GLN A 77 19.30 -1.45 -15.89
C GLN A 77 19.25 -2.97 -15.62
N LYS A 78 18.10 -3.62 -15.85
CA LYS A 78 17.90 -5.06 -15.67
C LYS A 78 17.88 -5.85 -16.99
N MET A 79 18.01 -5.18 -18.13
CA MET A 79 18.25 -5.85 -19.41
C MET A 79 19.75 -6.19 -19.52
N PRO A 80 20.11 -7.46 -19.79
CA PRO A 80 21.47 -7.83 -20.16
C PRO A 80 21.89 -7.20 -21.50
#